data_AF-A0A0W8FDH9-F1
#
_entry.id   AF-A0A0W8FDH9-F1
#
_cell.length_a   1.000
_cell.length_b   1.000
_cell.length_c   1.000
_cell.angle_alpha   90.00
_cell.angle_beta   90.00
_cell.angle_gamma   90.00
#
_symmetry.space_group_name_H-M   'P 1'
#
loop_
_entity.id
_entity.type
_entity.pdbx_description
1 polymer ?
#
loop_
_entity_poly.entity_id
_entity_poly.type
_entity_poly.pdbx_seq_one_letter_code
_entity_poly.pdbx_strand_id
1 'polypeptide(L)'
;MINGQLLYACRYIIPSETFKIQASVNGHIVYCDVESVPADQVPPEVIDLGKQAAGAIGKGLYGVDIKESNGKLFVIEVNDNPSLEGGEDEHYPEMFGQIISHLVSAQALDDARDLSMGTISSAGLMGRYQQEAEFTYAQVGQWGESDIYSSDIDSKEG
;
A
#
# COMPACT_ATOMS: atom_id res chain seq x y z
N MET A 1 -2.64 -4.83 -3.39
CA MET A 1 -3.05 -4.13 -4.64
C MET A 1 -3.52 -2.73 -4.28
N ILE A 2 -3.19 -1.71 -5.08
CA ILE A 2 -3.68 -0.34 -4.91
C ILE A 2 -4.07 0.26 -6.26
N ASN A 3 -5.26 0.85 -6.37
CA ASN A 3 -5.76 1.42 -7.64
C ASN A 3 -5.63 0.44 -8.84
N GLY A 4 -5.88 -0.85 -8.59
CA GLY A 4 -5.76 -1.91 -9.59
C GLY A 4 -4.33 -2.29 -10.00
N GLN A 5 -3.30 -1.81 -9.28
CA GLN A 5 -1.89 -2.15 -9.50
C GLN A 5 -1.32 -2.98 -8.36
N LEU A 6 -0.23 -3.71 -8.65
CA LEU A 6 0.55 -4.36 -7.60
C LEU A 6 1.17 -3.29 -6.70
N LEU A 7 1.05 -3.49 -5.39
CA LEU A 7 1.63 -2.61 -4.37
C LEU A 7 2.76 -3.33 -3.64
N TYR A 8 2.49 -4.56 -3.21
CA TYR A 8 3.35 -5.42 -2.41
C TYR A 8 2.93 -6.88 -2.63
N ALA A 9 3.88 -7.81 -2.50
CA ALA A 9 3.63 -9.24 -2.51
C ALA A 9 4.50 -9.95 -1.46
N CYS A 10 3.92 -10.96 -0.83
CA CYS A 10 4.63 -11.86 0.07
C CYS A 10 4.18 -13.30 -0.09
N ARG A 11 4.96 -14.18 0.53
CA ARG A 11 4.67 -15.59 0.62
C ARG A 11 4.63 -16.01 2.09
N TYR A 12 3.53 -16.65 2.46
CA TYR A 12 3.38 -17.37 3.72
C TYR A 12 3.97 -18.77 3.58
N ILE A 13 4.99 -19.10 4.38
CA ILE A 13 5.57 -20.45 4.46
C ILE A 13 4.86 -21.20 5.59
N ILE A 14 3.74 -21.84 5.24
CA ILE A 14 2.91 -22.58 6.21
C ILE A 14 3.58 -23.94 6.50
N PRO A 15 3.93 -24.26 7.77
CA PRO A 15 4.48 -25.56 8.14
C PRO A 15 3.52 -26.71 7.82
N SER A 16 4.03 -27.87 7.40
CA SER A 16 3.23 -29.04 7.00
C SER A 16 2.31 -29.61 8.09
N GLU A 17 2.53 -29.22 9.35
CA GLU A 17 1.85 -29.74 10.54
C GLU A 17 0.58 -28.96 10.88
N THR A 18 0.38 -27.77 10.31
CA THR A 18 -0.74 -26.90 10.66
C THR A 18 -1.22 -26.09 9.45
N PHE A 19 -2.51 -25.80 9.37
CA PHE A 19 -3.09 -24.93 8.34
C PHE A 19 -3.29 -23.48 8.82
N LYS A 20 -2.81 -23.14 10.02
CA LYS A 20 -3.02 -21.84 10.64
C LYS A 20 -1.75 -21.01 10.58
N ILE A 21 -1.93 -19.71 10.32
CA ILE A 21 -0.86 -18.69 10.38
C ILE A 21 -0.31 -18.55 11.81
N GLN A 22 -1.13 -18.86 12.81
CA GLN A 22 -0.74 -19.02 14.20
C GLN A 22 -1.26 -20.37 14.73
N ALA A 23 -0.36 -21.23 15.19
CA ALA A 23 -0.72 -22.54 15.73
C ALA A 23 -0.04 -22.78 17.07
N SER A 24 -0.75 -23.45 17.99
CA SER A 24 -0.13 -24.01 19.18
C SER A 24 0.30 -25.44 18.87
N VAL A 25 1.60 -25.67 18.75
CA VAL A 25 2.19 -27.00 18.54
C VAL A 25 2.94 -27.37 19.81
N ASN A 26 2.53 -28.47 20.47
CA ASN A 26 3.12 -28.95 21.73
C ASN A 26 3.17 -27.89 22.86
N GLY A 27 2.21 -26.95 22.89
CA GLY A 27 2.14 -25.89 23.89
C GLY A 27 2.94 -24.62 23.55
N HIS A 28 3.62 -24.58 22.40
CA HIS A 28 4.33 -23.40 21.91
C HIS A 28 3.57 -22.75 20.76
N ILE A 29 3.55 -21.41 20.71
CA ILE A 29 2.99 -20.67 19.58
C ILE A 29 4.03 -20.69 18.45
N VAL A 30 3.63 -21.25 17.31
CA VAL A 30 4.39 -21.23 16.06
C VAL A 30 3.70 -20.23 15.13
N TYR A 31 4.47 -19.28 14.62
CA TYR A 31 4.05 -18.32 13.62
C TYR A 31 4.47 -18.84 12.24
N CYS A 32 3.62 -18.61 11.25
CA CYS A 32 3.99 -18.77 9.85
C CYS A 32 5.08 -17.76 9.50
N ASP A 33 6.14 -18.21 8.82
CA ASP A 33 7.13 -17.29 8.29
C ASP A 33 6.53 -16.51 7.12
N VAL A 34 6.86 -15.23 7.03
CA VAL A 34 6.36 -14.32 6.00
C VAL A 34 7.57 -13.71 5.32
N GLU A 35 7.68 -13.96 4.01
CA GLU A 35 8.77 -13.46 3.20
C GLU A 35 8.23 -12.41 2.23
N SER A 36 8.81 -11.20 2.25
CA SER A 36 8.60 -10.21 1.20
C SER A 36 9.18 -10.76 -0.10
N VAL A 37 8.42 -10.73 -1.19
CA VAL A 37 8.85 -11.28 -2.48
C VAL A 37 8.97 -10.13 -3.48
N PRO A 38 10.13 -9.89 -4.11
CA PRO A 38 10.27 -8.81 -5.06
C PRO A 38 9.41 -9.09 -6.30
N ALA A 39 8.89 -8.02 -6.91
CA ALA A 39 7.83 -8.12 -7.93
C ALA A 39 8.21 -8.98 -9.15
N ASP A 40 9.50 -9.03 -9.50
CA ASP A 40 10.03 -9.83 -10.61
C ASP A 40 10.14 -11.33 -10.31
N GLN A 41 10.04 -11.72 -9.04
CA GLN A 41 10.02 -13.12 -8.60
C GLN A 41 8.61 -13.64 -8.31
N VAL A 42 7.61 -12.75 -8.27
CA VAL A 42 6.21 -13.16 -8.14
C VAL A 42 5.73 -13.74 -9.48
N PRO A 43 5.14 -14.95 -9.51
CA PRO A 43 4.59 -15.49 -10.74
C PRO A 43 3.55 -14.52 -11.35
N PRO A 44 3.64 -14.19 -12.65
CA PRO A 44 2.75 -13.22 -13.29
C PRO A 44 1.26 -13.56 -13.12
N GLU A 45 0.92 -14.84 -13.17
CA GLU A 45 -0.44 -15.35 -12.97
C GLU A 45 -1.01 -15.04 -11.57
N VAL A 46 -0.16 -14.94 -10.54
CA VAL A 46 -0.57 -14.55 -9.18
C VAL A 46 -0.90 -13.06 -9.16
N ILE A 47 -0.05 -12.23 -9.77
CA ILE A 47 -0.29 -10.78 -9.89
C ILE A 47 -1.59 -10.52 -10.65
N ASP A 48 -1.78 -11.18 -11.79
CA ASP A 48 -2.95 -10.99 -12.64
C ASP A 48 -4.24 -11.46 -11.96
N LEU A 49 -4.20 -12.59 -11.24
CA LEU A 49 -5.33 -13.05 -10.45
C LEU A 49 -5.65 -12.07 -9.31
N GLY A 50 -4.63 -11.56 -8.62
CA GLY A 50 -4.81 -10.56 -7.57
C GLY A 50 -5.41 -9.25 -8.09
N LYS A 51 -4.98 -8.78 -9.27
CA LYS A 51 -5.54 -7.58 -9.93
C LYS A 51 -7.01 -7.78 -10.29
N GLN A 52 -7.36 -8.97 -10.83
CA GLN A 52 -8.74 -9.32 -11.16
C GLN A 52 -9.63 -9.38 -9.91
N ALA A 53 -9.14 -10.03 -8.85
CA ALA A 53 -9.88 -10.15 -7.59
C ALA A 53 -10.12 -8.78 -6.93
N ALA A 54 -9.08 -7.96 -6.79
CA ALA A 54 -9.21 -6.60 -6.26
C ALA A 54 -10.11 -5.73 -7.16
N GLY A 55 -9.92 -5.82 -8.48
CA GLY A 55 -10.70 -5.06 -9.46
C GLY A 55 -12.19 -5.41 -9.50
N ALA A 56 -12.56 -6.63 -9.09
CA ALA A 56 -13.95 -7.02 -8.91
C ALA A 56 -14.63 -6.27 -7.75
N ILE A 57 -13.87 -5.80 -6.76
CA ILE A 57 -14.36 -4.97 -5.67
C ILE A 57 -14.28 -3.49 -6.03
N GLY A 58 -13.15 -3.01 -6.55
CA GLY A 58 -12.98 -1.61 -6.92
C GLY A 58 -11.52 -1.20 -7.18
N LYS A 59 -11.23 0.09 -6.96
CA LYS A 59 -9.91 0.70 -7.16
C LYS A 59 -9.29 1.26 -5.87
N GLY A 60 -9.66 0.72 -4.72
CA GLY A 60 -9.06 1.06 -3.43
C GLY A 60 -7.73 0.34 -3.16
N LEU A 61 -7.40 0.28 -1.86
CA LEU A 61 -6.35 -0.57 -1.31
C LEU A 61 -6.96 -1.92 -0.93
N TYR A 62 -6.44 -3.01 -1.50
CA TYR A 62 -6.92 -4.36 -1.20
C TYR A 62 -5.76 -5.33 -0.98
N GLY A 63 -5.85 -6.14 0.08
CA GLY A 63 -5.09 -7.38 0.23
C GLY A 63 -5.82 -8.52 -0.46
N VAL A 64 -5.10 -9.39 -1.14
CA VAL A 64 -5.69 -10.57 -1.82
C VAL A 64 -4.87 -11.79 -1.44
N ASP A 65 -5.51 -12.74 -0.78
CA ASP A 65 -4.88 -13.98 -0.37
C ASP A 65 -5.09 -15.02 -1.47
N ILE A 66 -4.00 -15.53 -2.03
CA ILE A 66 -4.01 -16.52 -3.10
C ILE A 66 -3.32 -17.78 -2.61
N LYS A 67 -3.99 -18.92 -2.82
CA LYS A 67 -3.46 -20.24 -2.54
C LYS A 67 -3.24 -21.02 -3.82
N GLU A 68 -2.06 -21.62 -3.95
CA GLU A 68 -1.81 -22.62 -4.98
C GLU A 68 -2.16 -24.02 -4.44
N SER A 69 -2.88 -24.81 -5.23
CA SER A 69 -3.14 -26.22 -4.96
C SER A 69 -3.20 -27.01 -6.27
N ASN A 70 -2.36 -28.05 -6.38
CA ASN A 70 -2.26 -28.89 -7.58
C ASN A 70 -2.01 -28.08 -8.88
N GLY A 71 -1.12 -27.08 -8.83
CA GLY A 71 -0.79 -26.21 -9.97
C GLY A 71 -1.92 -25.26 -10.39
N LYS A 72 -2.92 -25.05 -9.54
CA LYS A 72 -4.02 -24.11 -9.76
C LYS A 72 -4.06 -23.07 -8.66
N LEU A 73 -4.33 -21.83 -9.04
CA LEU A 73 -4.45 -20.69 -8.13
C LEU A 73 -5.91 -20.45 -7.74
N PHE A 74 -6.12 -20.15 -6.46
CA PHE A 74 -7.42 -19.86 -5.88
C PHE A 74 -7.33 -18.61 -5.02
N VAL A 75 -8.24 -17.66 -5.24
CA VAL A 75 -8.45 -16.54 -4.31
C VAL A 75 -9.17 -17.08 -3.09
N ILE A 76 -8.63 -16.83 -1.90
CA ILE A 76 -9.20 -17.27 -0.62
C ILE A 76 -9.94 -16.10 0.06
N GLU A 77 -9.36 -14.90 0.00
CA GLU A 77 -9.90 -13.70 0.64
C GLU A 77 -9.51 -12.44 -0.15
N VAL A 78 -10.35 -11.40 -0.06
CA VAL A 78 -10.03 -10.03 -0.49
C VAL A 78 -10.39 -9.09 0.65
N ASN A 79 -9.39 -8.42 1.22
CA ASN A 79 -9.50 -7.53 2.38
C ASN A 79 -9.36 -6.07 1.95
N ASP A 80 -10.32 -5.21 2.30
CA ASP A 80 -10.32 -3.77 2.03
C ASP A 80 -9.49 -2.95 3.02
N ASN A 81 -9.14 -3.55 4.16
CA ASN A 81 -8.20 -3.01 5.13
C ASN A 81 -7.12 -4.07 5.45
N PRO A 82 -6.19 -4.34 4.53
CA PRO A 82 -5.16 -5.34 4.76
C PRO A 82 -4.20 -4.91 5.88
N SER A 83 -3.76 -5.88 6.68
CA SER A 83 -2.66 -5.66 7.64
C SER A 83 -1.32 -5.51 6.91
N LEU A 84 -0.46 -4.64 7.44
CA LEU A 84 0.93 -4.44 7.04
C LEU A 84 1.75 -4.48 8.33
N GLU A 85 2.58 -5.51 8.53
CA GLU A 85 3.21 -5.83 9.82
C GLU A 85 4.73 -5.53 9.88
N GLY A 86 5.30 -4.94 8.82
CA GLY A 86 6.71 -4.53 8.74
C GLY A 86 7.59 -5.53 8.00
N GLY A 87 8.60 -5.04 7.26
CA GLY A 87 9.47 -5.84 6.38
C GLY A 87 9.00 -5.88 4.92
N GLU A 88 7.79 -5.37 4.63
CA GLU A 88 7.28 -5.27 3.26
C GLU A 88 8.08 -4.29 2.40
N ASP A 89 8.64 -3.26 3.03
CA ASP A 89 9.40 -2.19 2.41
C ASP A 89 10.80 -2.61 1.95
N GLU A 90 11.29 -3.80 2.34
CA GLU A 90 12.58 -4.33 1.90
C GLU A 90 12.70 -4.43 0.37
N HIS A 91 11.61 -4.86 -0.28
CA HIS A 91 11.53 -4.94 -1.75
C HIS A 91 10.62 -3.87 -2.35
N TYR A 92 9.89 -3.13 -1.52
CA TYR A 92 8.89 -2.15 -1.95
C TYR A 92 9.03 -0.83 -1.16
N PRO A 93 10.17 -0.11 -1.27
CA PRO A 93 10.44 1.08 -0.45
C PRO A 93 9.42 2.21 -0.63
N GLU A 94 8.79 2.29 -1.81
CA GLU A 94 7.79 3.31 -2.13
C GLU A 94 6.37 2.95 -1.67
N MET A 95 6.15 1.77 -1.08
CA MET A 95 4.82 1.24 -0.76
C MET A 95 4.00 2.21 0.09
N PHE A 96 4.56 2.68 1.21
CA PHE A 96 3.86 3.60 2.11
C PHE A 96 3.60 4.95 1.45
N GLY A 97 4.54 5.46 0.64
CA GLY A 97 4.36 6.68 -0.15
C GLY A 97 3.20 6.57 -1.14
N GLN A 98 3.05 5.42 -1.80
CA GLN A 98 1.94 5.14 -2.71
C GLN A 98 0.60 5.07 -1.96
N ILE A 99 0.55 4.44 -0.78
CA ILE A 99 -0.64 4.39 0.06
C ILE A 99 -1.07 5.81 0.47
N ILE A 100 -0.15 6.59 1.04
CA ILE A 100 -0.42 7.96 1.49
C ILE A 100 -0.89 8.83 0.32
N SER A 101 -0.20 8.76 -0.82
CA SER A 101 -0.57 9.50 -2.03
C SER A 101 -1.97 9.15 -2.51
N HIS A 102 -2.35 7.87 -2.46
CA HIS A 102 -3.68 7.41 -2.86
C HIS A 102 -4.77 7.96 -1.94
N LEU A 103 -4.56 7.93 -0.62
CA LEU A 103 -5.51 8.44 0.37
C LEU A 103 -5.70 9.96 0.25
N VAL A 104 -4.61 10.72 0.12
CA VAL A 104 -4.67 12.19 -0.04
C VAL A 104 -5.36 12.57 -1.35
N SER A 105 -5.07 11.86 -2.44
CA SER A 105 -5.69 12.11 -3.74
C SER A 105 -7.17 11.76 -3.75
N ALA A 106 -7.58 10.70 -3.04
CA ALA A 106 -8.97 10.33 -2.89
C ALA A 106 -9.75 11.42 -2.14
N GLN A 107 -9.20 11.96 -1.06
CA GLN A 107 -9.81 13.09 -0.33
C GLN A 107 -9.96 14.32 -1.23
N ALA A 108 -8.92 14.69 -1.98
CA ALA A 108 -8.99 15.83 -2.89
C ALA A 108 -10.04 15.65 -4.00
N LEU A 109 -10.23 14.42 -4.49
CA LEU A 109 -11.29 14.07 -5.44
C LEU A 109 -12.68 14.20 -4.80
N ASP A 110 -12.85 13.75 -3.57
CA ASP A 110 -14.14 13.85 -2.87
C ASP A 110 -14.48 15.30 -2.52
N ASP A 111 -13.51 16.09 -2.05
CA ASP A 111 -13.66 17.52 -1.82
C ASP A 111 -14.08 18.26 -3.10
N ALA A 112 -13.43 17.93 -4.24
CA ALA A 112 -13.78 18.50 -5.54
C ALA A 112 -15.19 18.08 -6.01
N ARG A 113 -15.61 16.84 -5.72
CA ARG A 113 -16.98 16.36 -6.02
C ARG A 113 -18.02 17.09 -5.20
N ASP A 114 -17.76 17.32 -3.92
CA ASP A 114 -18.67 18.04 -3.02
C ASP A 114 -18.83 19.52 -3.46
N LEU A 115 -17.72 20.16 -3.82
CA LEU A 115 -17.72 21.50 -4.42
C LEU A 115 -18.47 21.56 -5.77
N SER A 116 -18.35 20.51 -6.59
CA SER A 116 -19.02 20.42 -7.90
C SER A 116 -20.54 20.20 -7.78
N MET A 117 -21.01 19.49 -6.75
CA MET A 117 -22.44 19.35 -6.45
C MET A 117 -23.05 20.66 -5.93
N GLY A 118 -22.26 21.51 -5.29
CA GLY A 118 -22.71 22.81 -4.77
C GLY A 118 -22.75 23.96 -5.77
N THR A 119 -22.13 23.83 -6.96
CA THR A 119 -21.85 25.01 -7.80
C THR A 119 -22.21 24.81 -9.28
N ILE A 120 -23.43 25.17 -9.65
CA ILE A 120 -23.71 25.63 -11.01
C ILE A 120 -23.15 27.06 -11.14
N SER A 121 -22.01 27.20 -11.83
CA SER A 121 -21.64 28.28 -12.78
C SER A 121 -20.12 28.31 -12.96
N SER A 122 -19.66 27.73 -14.08
CA SER A 122 -18.27 27.41 -14.41
C SER A 122 -17.37 28.58 -14.83
N ALA A 123 -17.85 29.82 -14.82
CA ALA A 123 -17.09 30.95 -15.39
C ALA A 123 -16.06 31.60 -14.44
N GLY A 124 -16.13 31.36 -13.13
CA GLY A 124 -15.32 32.10 -12.14
C GLY A 124 -14.06 31.41 -11.61
N LEU A 125 -13.85 30.12 -11.92
CA LEU A 125 -12.82 29.31 -11.25
C LEU A 125 -11.46 29.32 -11.96
N MET A 126 -11.45 29.47 -13.29
CA MET A 126 -10.22 29.42 -14.10
C MET A 126 -9.27 30.60 -13.84
N GLY A 127 -9.80 31.75 -13.38
CA GLY A 127 -8.99 32.93 -13.07
C GLY A 127 -8.23 32.87 -11.74
N ARG A 128 -8.59 31.97 -10.81
CA ARG A 128 -7.97 31.90 -9.48
C ARG A 128 -6.78 30.95 -9.42
N TYR A 129 -6.82 29.84 -10.16
CA TYR A 129 -5.71 28.87 -10.20
C TYR A 129 -4.42 29.43 -10.81
N GLN A 130 -4.51 30.43 -11.69
CA GLN A 130 -3.32 31.02 -12.31
C GLN A 130 -2.51 31.89 -11.32
N GLN A 131 -3.17 32.45 -10.29
CA GLN A 131 -2.54 33.39 -9.37
C GLN A 131 -1.85 32.68 -8.18
N GLU A 132 -2.35 31.51 -7.76
CA GLU A 132 -1.76 30.72 -6.67
C GLU A 132 -0.54 29.90 -7.11
N ALA A 133 -0.49 29.48 -8.38
CA ALA A 133 0.67 28.80 -8.95
C ALA A 133 1.91 29.71 -9.01
N GLU A 134 1.74 31.01 -9.32
CA GLU A 134 2.84 31.98 -9.35
C GLU A 134 3.38 32.31 -7.93
N PHE A 135 2.51 32.27 -6.91
CA PHE A 135 2.92 32.53 -5.52
C PHE A 135 3.74 31.38 -4.92
N THR A 136 3.42 30.14 -5.28
CA THR A 136 4.07 28.94 -4.73
C THR A 136 5.51 28.79 -5.25
N TYR A 137 5.77 29.08 -6.53
CA TYR A 137 7.13 29.01 -7.09
C TYR A 137 8.10 30.04 -6.48
N ALA A 138 7.59 31.16 -5.95
CA ALA A 138 8.43 32.18 -5.31
C ALA A 138 8.92 31.78 -3.91
N GLN A 139 8.25 30.86 -3.20
CA GLN A 139 8.59 30.48 -1.82
C GLN A 139 9.52 29.25 -1.71
N VAL A 140 9.56 28.38 -2.72
CA VAL A 140 10.39 27.16 -2.69
C VAL A 140 11.89 27.45 -2.79
N GLY A 141 12.30 28.64 -3.27
CA GLY A 141 13.70 29.02 -3.41
C GLY A 141 14.45 29.40 -2.12
N GLN A 142 13.88 29.25 -0.93
CA GLN A 142 14.45 29.78 0.33
C GLN A 142 14.69 28.79 1.49
N TRP A 143 14.44 27.49 1.33
CA TRP A 143 14.72 26.51 2.41
C TRP A 143 15.98 25.71 2.11
N GLY A 144 17.07 26.06 2.81
CA GLY A 144 18.38 25.43 2.71
C GLY A 144 18.51 24.11 3.46
N GLU A 145 19.54 23.36 3.10
CA GLU A 145 19.98 22.09 3.70
C GLU A 145 20.26 22.24 5.21
N SER A 146 19.35 21.77 6.05
CA SER A 146 19.68 21.29 7.41
C SER A 146 18.47 20.58 7.98
N ASP A 147 18.52 19.25 8.02
CA ASP A 147 18.00 18.42 9.13
C ASP A 147 18.35 16.95 8.82
N ILE A 148 19.63 16.62 9.07
CA ILE A 148 20.14 15.25 9.11
C ILE A 148 19.73 14.67 10.47
N TYR A 149 18.86 13.66 10.48
CA TYR A 149 18.53 12.90 11.69
C TYR A 149 19.71 11.98 12.07
N SER A 150 20.28 12.20 13.26
CA SER A 150 21.24 11.30 13.91
C SER A 150 20.56 10.65 15.10
N SER A 151 20.46 9.32 15.12
CA SER A 151 20.05 8.56 16.31
C SER A 151 21.21 7.71 16.81
N ASP A 152 21.76 8.11 17.95
CA ASP A 152 22.76 7.36 18.70
C ASP A 152 22.15 6.08 19.29
N ILE A 153 22.77 4.93 19.02
CA ILE A 153 22.45 3.62 19.60
C ILE A 153 23.28 3.45 20.88
N ASP A 154 22.62 3.39 22.04
CA ASP A 154 23.25 3.06 23.31
C ASP A 154 23.20 1.54 23.53
N SER A 155 24.36 0.89 23.36
CA SER A 155 24.59 -0.52 23.65
C SER A 155 24.92 -0.71 25.12
N LYS A 156 24.07 -1.45 25.87
CA LYS A 156 24.47 -2.04 27.15
C LYS A 156 24.11 -3.51 27.22
N GLU A 157 25.17 -4.32 27.22
CA GLU A 157 25.20 -5.70 27.70
C GLU A 157 24.90 -5.75 29.21
N GLY A 158 24.30 -6.87 29.64
CA GLY A 158 24.10 -7.25 31.03
C GLY A 158 23.45 -8.62 31.14
#